data_AF-A0A924XRV4-F1
#
_entry.id   AF-A0A924XRV4-F1
#
_cell.length_a   1.000
_cell.length_b   1.000
_cell.length_c   1.000
_cell.angle_alpha   90.00
_cell.angle_beta   90.00
_cell.angle_gamma   90.00
#
_symmetry.space_group_name_H-M   'P 1'
#
loop_
_entity.id
_entity.type
_entity.pdbx_description
1 polymer ?
#
loop_
_entity_poly.entity_id
_entity_poly.type
_entity_poly.pdbx_seq_one_letter_code
_entity_poly.pdbx_strand_id
1 'polypeptide(L)'
;MFNYFRKELDWGGRKLVLETGKIARQADGAVLARYGDTIVLCTAVGVRSAKPGQDFFPLTVNYQEKAFAAGKIPGGFFKREGRPSEKEVLTSRLIDRPIRPLFPNGFRNEVQVVATVLSHDMENDPDVVAMIGCSAALTLSGIPFFGPVAASRVGYANGEYILNPTAEQLATSQLDLVLAGTTEGVLMVESEAQELSEEIMLGAVTFGHAAFQPVIQAIIELAEHAAKEPWSIAEVAPEIAALRTRLGELARPGLAAAYQEKLKQVRQDAVGVVKKDAFATLEGEGHSAEQAKLLFKELEADVVRTSVLDTGLRIDGRDLKTVRQIVSEVGVLPRAHGSSLFTRGETQALCVATLGTGQDEQIIDALEGERREHFMLHYNFPPYSVGEAGRMGSPGRREIGHGKLAYRAVRPVLPSKDAFPYTMRVVSEITESNGSSSMATVCGTSLSLMDAGVPLLRPVAGIAMGLIKEEGRFAVLSDILGDEDYLGDMDFKVAGSEQGVTSLQMDIKITSITPDIMKVALEQARDGRIHILAEMAKAIQGGRADVAATAPRITVITVPKDKIRDVIGTGGKVIR
;
A
#
# COMPACT_ATOMS: atom_id res chain seq x y z
N MET A 1 -30.04 -26.43 19.05
CA MET A 1 -29.69 -26.50 17.61
C MET A 1 -29.00 -25.18 17.28
N PHE A 2 -27.88 -25.19 16.58
CA PHE A 2 -27.16 -23.94 16.28
C PHE A 2 -27.73 -23.33 15.01
N ASN A 3 -27.98 -22.02 15.01
CA ASN A 3 -28.44 -21.32 13.81
C ASN A 3 -27.27 -21.22 12.82
N TYR A 4 -27.50 -21.70 11.60
CA TYR A 4 -26.54 -21.67 10.51
C TYR A 4 -27.14 -20.81 9.40
N PHE A 5 -26.38 -19.81 8.97
CA PHE A 5 -26.79 -18.87 7.94
C PHE A 5 -25.83 -18.95 6.77
N ARG A 6 -26.38 -18.89 5.56
CA ARG A 6 -25.63 -18.97 4.31
C ARG A 6 -26.23 -18.00 3.32
N LYS A 7 -25.38 -17.17 2.72
CA LYS A 7 -25.71 -16.33 1.57
C LYS A 7 -24.84 -16.75 0.39
N GLU A 8 -25.43 -16.79 -0.80
CA GLU A 8 -24.70 -17.05 -2.04
C GLU A 8 -25.12 -16.07 -3.14
N LEU A 9 -24.18 -15.79 -4.05
CA LEU A 9 -24.40 -15.03 -5.27
C LEU A 9 -23.42 -15.49 -6.36
N ASP A 10 -23.84 -15.37 -7.62
CA ASP A 10 -22.95 -15.54 -8.77
C ASP A 10 -22.26 -14.19 -9.05
N TRP A 11 -20.93 -14.20 -9.03
CA TRP A 11 -20.10 -13.00 -9.13
C TRP A 11 -18.88 -13.28 -10.00
N GLY A 12 -18.71 -12.54 -11.11
CA GLY A 12 -17.59 -12.79 -12.05
C GLY A 12 -17.56 -14.22 -12.61
N GLY A 13 -18.73 -14.79 -12.90
CA GLY A 13 -18.89 -16.13 -13.47
C GLY A 13 -18.69 -17.30 -12.50
N ARG A 14 -18.47 -17.03 -11.20
CA ARG A 14 -18.24 -18.03 -10.15
C ARG A 14 -19.15 -17.76 -8.97
N LYS A 15 -19.45 -18.81 -8.19
CA LYS A 15 -20.26 -18.67 -6.99
C LYS A 15 -19.42 -18.17 -5.82
N LEU A 16 -19.84 -17.05 -5.23
CA LEU A 16 -19.38 -16.56 -3.92
C LEU A 16 -20.38 -17.04 -2.85
N VAL A 17 -19.88 -17.65 -1.79
CA VAL A 17 -20.67 -18.14 -0.65
C VAL A 17 -20.10 -17.59 0.65
N LEU A 18 -20.99 -17.05 1.49
CA LEU A 18 -20.67 -16.55 2.83
C LEU A 18 -21.48 -17.36 3.85
N GLU A 19 -20.79 -18.07 4.75
CA GLU A 19 -21.41 -18.93 5.76
C GLU A 19 -21.02 -18.48 7.19
N THR A 20 -21.96 -18.51 8.12
CA THR A 20 -21.70 -18.23 9.54
C THR A 20 -22.51 -19.14 10.48
N GLY A 21 -22.22 -19.10 11.78
CA GLY A 21 -22.90 -19.87 12.82
C GLY A 21 -22.42 -21.31 12.98
N LYS A 22 -21.58 -21.81 12.06
CA LYS A 22 -21.00 -23.17 12.12
C LYS A 22 -19.61 -23.23 12.76
N ILE A 23 -18.69 -22.36 12.34
CA ILE A 23 -17.26 -22.39 12.72
C ILE A 23 -16.92 -21.13 13.55
N ALA A 24 -15.97 -21.26 14.49
CA ALA A 24 -15.40 -20.14 15.27
C ALA A 24 -16.42 -19.26 16.02
N ARG A 25 -17.51 -19.85 16.52
CA ARG A 25 -18.65 -19.16 17.16
C ARG A 25 -18.33 -18.35 18.42
N GLN A 26 -17.14 -18.51 18.98
CA GLN A 26 -16.68 -17.72 20.13
C GLN A 26 -16.12 -16.35 19.72
N ALA A 27 -15.73 -16.16 18.46
CA ALA A 27 -15.35 -14.84 17.96
C ALA A 27 -16.56 -13.90 17.97
N ASP A 28 -16.32 -12.58 18.01
CA ASP A 28 -17.39 -11.60 17.88
C ASP A 28 -18.10 -11.76 16.53
N GLY A 29 -17.35 -11.93 15.44
CA GLY A 29 -17.88 -12.37 14.16
C GLY A 29 -16.97 -13.40 13.48
N ALA A 30 -17.58 -14.34 12.75
CA ALA A 30 -16.85 -15.36 12.00
C ALA A 30 -17.60 -15.73 10.71
N VAL A 31 -16.89 -15.70 9.59
CA VAL A 31 -17.44 -16.03 8.27
C VAL A 31 -16.50 -16.99 7.55
N LEU A 32 -17.03 -18.09 7.05
CA LEU A 32 -16.37 -18.94 6.07
C LEU A 32 -16.76 -18.42 4.68
N ALA A 33 -15.82 -17.77 4.00
CA ALA A 33 -16.00 -17.24 2.66
C ALA A 33 -15.43 -18.23 1.64
N ARG A 34 -16.19 -18.50 0.57
CA ARG A 34 -15.81 -19.41 -0.52
C ARG A 34 -16.07 -18.75 -1.86
N TYR A 35 -15.08 -18.77 -2.76
CA TYR A 35 -15.23 -18.33 -4.14
C TYR A 35 -14.62 -19.38 -5.05
N GLY A 36 -15.44 -20.06 -5.84
CA GLY A 36 -15.02 -21.32 -6.46
C GLY A 36 -14.72 -22.37 -5.39
N ASP A 37 -13.51 -22.94 -5.41
CA ASP A 37 -13.04 -23.92 -4.41
C ASP A 37 -11.97 -23.33 -3.47
N THR A 38 -11.64 -22.04 -3.63
CA THR A 38 -10.86 -21.26 -2.67
C THR A 38 -11.73 -20.88 -1.46
N ILE A 39 -11.27 -21.24 -0.25
CA ILE A 39 -12.00 -21.08 1.02
C ILE A 39 -11.12 -20.38 2.05
N VAL A 40 -11.65 -19.32 2.66
CA VAL A 40 -10.98 -18.55 3.71
C VAL A 40 -11.89 -18.43 4.94
N LEU A 41 -11.39 -18.85 6.10
CA LEU A 41 -12.05 -18.56 7.38
C LEU A 41 -11.60 -17.20 7.88
N CYS A 42 -12.55 -16.29 8.05
CA CYS A 42 -12.32 -14.93 8.53
C CYS A 42 -13.00 -14.74 9.89
N THR A 43 -12.28 -14.20 10.86
CA THR A 43 -12.79 -13.93 12.22
C THR A 43 -12.44 -12.52 12.66
N ALA A 44 -13.35 -11.86 13.36
CA ALA A 44 -13.14 -10.58 14.02
C ALA A 44 -13.42 -10.71 15.52
N VAL A 45 -12.52 -10.18 16.34
CA VAL A 45 -12.63 -10.14 17.80
C VAL A 45 -12.25 -8.75 18.28
N GLY A 46 -13.06 -8.17 19.16
CA GLY A 46 -12.81 -6.88 19.77
C GLY A 46 -12.73 -6.99 21.29
N VAL A 47 -11.86 -6.22 21.91
CA VAL A 47 -11.87 -6.02 23.37
C VAL A 47 -12.93 -4.95 23.70
N ARG A 48 -13.76 -5.19 24.72
CA ARG A 48 -14.88 -4.29 25.06
C ARG A 48 -14.45 -2.95 25.67
N SER A 49 -13.26 -2.89 26.25
CA SER A 49 -12.69 -1.67 26.84
C SER A 49 -11.31 -1.35 26.24
N ALA A 50 -11.07 -0.06 25.97
CA ALA A 50 -9.75 0.42 25.59
C ALA A 50 -8.78 0.33 26.79
N LYS A 51 -7.50 0.11 26.52
CA LYS A 51 -6.44 0.16 27.54
C LYS A 51 -6.28 1.61 28.05
N PRO A 52 -6.02 1.84 29.34
CA PRO A 52 -5.71 3.18 29.84
C PRO A 52 -4.50 3.78 29.10
N GLY A 53 -4.59 5.05 28.68
CA GLY A 53 -3.51 5.76 27.96
C GLY A 53 -3.30 5.32 26.51
N GLN A 54 -4.24 4.59 25.91
CA GLN A 54 -4.15 4.14 24.52
C GLN A 54 -4.33 5.31 23.53
N ASP A 55 -3.24 5.75 22.89
CA ASP A 55 -3.20 6.94 22.03
C ASP A 55 -3.40 6.65 20.53
N PHE A 56 -3.43 5.38 20.13
CA PHE A 56 -3.69 4.93 18.76
C PHE A 56 -4.76 3.81 18.72
N PHE A 57 -5.41 3.61 17.57
CA PHE A 57 -6.35 2.50 17.38
C PHE A 57 -5.60 1.17 17.12
N PRO A 58 -5.63 0.19 18.04
CA PRO A 58 -4.90 -1.06 17.90
C PRO A 58 -5.68 -2.09 17.08
N LEU A 59 -5.83 -1.80 15.78
CA LEU A 59 -6.28 -2.78 14.79
C LEU A 59 -5.11 -3.63 14.31
N THR A 60 -5.24 -4.94 14.45
CA THR A 60 -4.30 -5.93 13.91
C THR A 60 -5.01 -6.85 12.92
N VAL A 61 -4.52 -6.88 11.68
CA VAL A 61 -4.95 -7.86 10.68
C VAL A 61 -3.88 -8.93 10.48
N ASN A 62 -4.29 -10.19 10.47
CA ASN A 62 -3.44 -11.34 10.19
C ASN A 62 -4.07 -12.19 9.10
N TYR A 63 -3.55 -12.08 7.88
CA TYR A 63 -3.79 -13.07 6.85
C TYR A 63 -2.72 -14.16 6.92
N GLN A 64 -3.14 -15.43 6.83
CA GLN A 64 -2.24 -16.58 6.86
C GLN A 64 -2.68 -17.67 5.89
N GLU A 65 -1.70 -18.27 5.24
CA GLU A 65 -1.85 -19.38 4.32
C GLU A 65 -1.41 -20.68 5.01
N LYS A 66 -2.20 -21.73 4.84
CA LYS A 66 -1.83 -23.06 5.31
C LYS A 66 -1.46 -23.92 4.11
N ALA A 67 -0.30 -24.56 4.13
CA ALA A 67 0.18 -25.36 3.00
C ALA A 67 -0.80 -26.50 2.64
N PHE A 68 -1.53 -27.01 3.64
CA PHE A 68 -2.59 -28.00 3.42
C PHE A 68 -3.72 -27.47 2.53
N ALA A 69 -3.94 -26.15 2.42
CA ALA A 69 -4.93 -25.56 1.53
C ALA A 69 -4.64 -25.91 0.05
N ALA A 70 -3.37 -26.18 -0.26
CA ALA A 70 -2.89 -26.65 -1.55
C ALA A 70 -2.53 -28.15 -1.56
N GLY A 71 -2.86 -28.91 -0.51
CA GLY A 71 -2.46 -30.31 -0.37
C GLY A 71 -0.95 -30.53 -0.19
N LYS A 72 -0.21 -29.52 0.29
CA LYS A 72 1.25 -29.54 0.42
C LYS A 72 1.71 -29.62 1.88
N ILE A 73 2.91 -30.16 2.09
CA ILE A 73 3.67 -30.04 3.34
C ILE A 73 4.68 -28.89 3.14
N PRO A 74 4.86 -27.96 4.10
CA PRO A 74 5.80 -26.85 3.96
C PRO A 74 7.23 -27.29 3.59
N GLY A 75 7.87 -26.58 2.65
CA GLY A 75 9.20 -26.95 2.14
C GLY A 75 10.32 -26.83 3.18
N GLY A 76 10.18 -25.93 4.16
CA GLY A 76 11.18 -25.63 5.18
C GLY A 76 11.62 -26.83 6.04
N PHE A 77 12.73 -26.67 6.77
CA PHE A 77 13.33 -27.74 7.59
C PHE A 77 12.35 -28.35 8.61
N PHE A 78 11.53 -27.51 9.26
CA PHE A 78 10.60 -27.93 10.32
C PHE A 78 9.28 -28.51 9.82
N LYS A 79 8.99 -28.46 8.51
CA LYS A 79 7.73 -28.95 7.91
C LYS A 79 6.47 -28.35 8.53
N ARG A 80 6.56 -27.08 8.97
CA ARG A 80 5.49 -26.28 9.58
C ARG A 80 5.59 -24.84 9.09
N GLU A 81 4.46 -24.18 8.90
CA GLU A 81 4.41 -22.74 8.60
C GLU A 81 5.04 -21.94 9.75
N GLY A 82 5.91 -20.99 9.39
CA GLY A 82 6.74 -20.25 10.34
C GLY A 82 6.36 -18.77 10.38
N ARG A 83 7.38 -17.92 10.21
CA ARG A 83 7.17 -16.47 10.06
C ARG A 83 6.29 -16.18 8.83
N PRO A 84 5.51 -15.08 8.84
CA PRO A 84 4.72 -14.69 7.68
C PRO A 84 5.58 -14.52 6.42
N SER A 85 5.08 -15.02 5.30
CA SER A 85 5.62 -14.78 3.96
C SER A 85 5.39 -13.34 3.51
N GLU A 86 6.04 -12.94 2.41
CA GLU A 86 5.78 -11.63 1.78
C GLU A 86 4.30 -11.50 1.38
N LYS A 87 3.71 -12.53 0.74
CA LYS A 87 2.28 -12.55 0.37
C LYS A 87 1.42 -12.38 1.62
N GLU A 88 1.71 -13.07 2.71
CA GLU A 88 0.91 -12.97 3.93
C GLU A 88 0.96 -11.58 4.56
N VAL A 89 2.14 -10.94 4.59
CA VAL A 89 2.30 -9.57 5.08
C VAL A 89 1.56 -8.57 4.19
N LEU A 90 1.70 -8.71 2.87
CA LEU A 90 1.08 -7.81 1.90
C LEU A 90 -0.44 -7.93 1.91
N THR A 91 -1.00 -9.15 1.91
CA THR A 91 -2.44 -9.35 1.98
C THR A 91 -3.01 -8.90 3.32
N SER A 92 -2.27 -9.07 4.42
CA SER A 92 -2.67 -8.48 5.72
C SER A 92 -2.81 -6.96 5.63
N ARG A 93 -1.88 -6.28 4.94
CA ARG A 93 -1.97 -4.83 4.71
C ARG A 93 -3.10 -4.46 3.75
N LEU A 94 -3.30 -5.27 2.71
CA LEU A 94 -4.35 -5.06 1.70
C LEU A 94 -5.74 -5.09 2.34
N ILE A 95 -5.97 -5.97 3.32
CA ILE A 95 -7.20 -6.04 4.12
C ILE A 95 -7.28 -4.87 5.13
N ASP A 96 -6.18 -4.54 5.83
CA ASP A 96 -6.14 -3.50 6.87
C ASP A 96 -6.49 -2.11 6.34
N ARG A 97 -5.90 -1.72 5.20
CA ARG A 97 -6.03 -0.39 4.59
C ARG A 97 -7.48 0.08 4.41
N PRO A 98 -8.38 -0.66 3.74
CA PRO A 98 -9.76 -0.20 3.53
C PRO A 98 -10.65 -0.30 4.78
N ILE A 99 -10.36 -1.17 5.76
CA ILE A 99 -11.22 -1.31 6.95
C ILE A 99 -10.86 -0.31 8.05
N ARG A 100 -9.58 0.08 8.17
CA ARG A 100 -9.08 0.98 9.21
C ARG A 100 -9.82 2.33 9.29
N PRO A 101 -10.09 3.06 8.18
CA PRO A 101 -10.78 4.35 8.25
C PRO A 101 -12.27 4.23 8.57
N LEU A 102 -12.85 3.02 8.56
CA LEU A 102 -14.27 2.79 8.82
C LEU A 102 -14.60 2.52 10.29
N PHE A 103 -13.62 2.55 11.18
CA PHE A 103 -13.90 2.54 12.61
C PHE A 103 -14.22 3.97 13.07
N PRO A 104 -15.17 4.17 14.00
CA PRO A 104 -15.52 5.49 14.48
C PRO A 104 -14.31 6.28 14.97
N ASN A 105 -14.32 7.59 14.73
CA ASN A 105 -13.31 8.49 15.27
C ASN A 105 -13.25 8.36 16.80
N GLY A 106 -12.03 8.24 17.34
CA GLY A 106 -11.82 8.02 18.77
C GLY A 106 -12.03 6.57 19.24
N PHE A 107 -12.40 5.62 18.36
CA PHE A 107 -12.41 4.21 18.72
C PHE A 107 -10.97 3.72 18.97
N ARG A 108 -10.72 3.20 20.17
CA ARG A 108 -9.38 2.80 20.67
C ARG A 108 -9.35 1.42 21.29
N ASN A 109 -10.43 0.67 21.14
CA ASN A 109 -10.50 -0.71 21.57
C ASN A 109 -9.61 -1.58 20.67
N GLU A 110 -8.96 -2.58 21.26
CA GLU A 110 -8.15 -3.53 20.49
C GLU A 110 -9.06 -4.41 19.63
N VAL A 111 -8.76 -4.49 18.33
CA VAL A 111 -9.49 -5.31 17.36
C VAL A 111 -8.50 -6.18 16.62
N GLN A 112 -8.79 -7.48 16.57
CA GLN A 112 -8.03 -8.44 15.80
C GLN A 112 -8.91 -9.07 14.71
N VAL A 113 -8.41 -9.03 13.48
CA VAL A 113 -9.01 -9.70 12.33
C VAL A 113 -8.03 -10.77 11.84
N VAL A 114 -8.51 -12.01 11.71
CA VAL A 114 -7.70 -13.13 11.23
C VAL A 114 -8.36 -13.75 10.01
N ALA A 115 -7.64 -13.84 8.90
CA ALA A 115 -8.03 -14.55 7.69
C ALA A 115 -7.12 -15.76 7.50
N THR A 116 -7.70 -16.96 7.45
CA THR A 116 -6.96 -18.22 7.29
C THR A 116 -7.40 -18.92 6.04
N VAL A 117 -6.51 -19.08 5.06
CA VAL A 117 -6.80 -19.85 3.84
C VAL A 117 -6.83 -21.33 4.20
N LEU A 118 -7.95 -21.99 3.92
CA LEU A 118 -8.22 -23.39 4.23
C LEU A 118 -8.24 -24.29 3.00
N SER A 119 -8.56 -23.73 1.84
CA SER A 119 -8.55 -24.40 0.53
C SER A 119 -8.15 -23.38 -0.54
N HIS A 120 -7.36 -23.80 -1.52
CA HIS A 120 -6.94 -23.00 -2.66
C HIS A 120 -7.10 -23.81 -3.94
N ASP A 121 -7.87 -23.29 -4.90
CA ASP A 121 -8.22 -24.02 -6.12
C ASP A 121 -7.26 -23.84 -7.30
N MET A 122 -6.21 -23.04 -7.10
CA MET A 122 -5.19 -22.71 -8.11
C MET A 122 -5.67 -21.78 -9.22
N GLU A 123 -6.91 -21.31 -9.16
CA GLU A 123 -7.49 -20.38 -10.13
C GLU A 123 -7.81 -19.02 -9.50
N ASN A 124 -8.35 -19.03 -8.29
CA ASN A 124 -8.86 -17.86 -7.57
C ASN A 124 -7.91 -17.44 -6.46
N ASP A 125 -7.28 -16.27 -6.59
CA ASP A 125 -6.43 -15.73 -5.53
C ASP A 125 -7.28 -15.49 -4.26
N PRO A 126 -6.85 -15.99 -3.09
CA PRO A 126 -7.58 -15.87 -1.83
C PRO A 126 -7.64 -14.44 -1.27
N ASP A 127 -6.86 -13.49 -1.77
CA ASP A 127 -6.79 -12.14 -1.21
C ASP A 127 -8.13 -11.39 -1.25
N VAL A 128 -8.81 -11.34 -2.40
CA VAL A 128 -10.13 -10.72 -2.55
C VAL A 128 -11.18 -11.44 -1.71
N VAL A 129 -11.11 -12.78 -1.66
CA VAL A 129 -12.02 -13.61 -0.83
C VAL A 129 -11.83 -13.30 0.66
N ALA A 130 -10.58 -13.16 1.10
CA ALA A 130 -10.23 -12.80 2.46
C ALA A 130 -10.71 -11.39 2.83
N MET A 131 -10.59 -10.42 1.94
CA MET A 131 -11.10 -9.06 2.15
C MET A 131 -12.61 -9.05 2.37
N ILE A 132 -13.37 -9.74 1.50
CA ILE A 132 -14.82 -9.88 1.59
C ILE A 132 -15.21 -10.61 2.89
N GLY A 133 -14.54 -11.73 3.20
CA GLY A 133 -14.82 -12.51 4.40
C GLY A 133 -14.51 -11.75 5.70
N CYS A 134 -13.43 -10.97 5.74
CA CYS A 134 -13.08 -10.12 6.88
C CYS A 134 -14.09 -9.00 7.09
N SER A 135 -14.52 -8.36 6.01
CA SER A 135 -15.58 -7.35 6.03
C SER A 135 -16.88 -7.94 6.58
N ALA A 136 -17.31 -9.09 6.07
CA ALA A 136 -18.49 -9.78 6.57
C ALA A 136 -18.35 -10.16 8.06
N ALA A 137 -17.20 -10.70 8.48
CA ALA A 137 -16.95 -11.02 9.88
C ALA A 137 -17.02 -9.79 10.79
N LEU A 138 -16.50 -8.63 10.36
CA LEU A 138 -16.61 -7.37 11.11
C LEU A 138 -18.06 -6.90 11.17
N THR A 139 -18.79 -6.87 10.05
CA THR A 139 -20.19 -6.46 10.01
C THR A 139 -21.07 -7.33 10.91
N LEU A 140 -20.80 -8.64 10.99
CA LEU A 140 -21.55 -9.56 11.85
C LEU A 140 -21.18 -9.46 13.34
N SER A 141 -20.06 -8.82 13.67
CA SER A 141 -19.49 -8.85 15.03
C SER A 141 -20.19 -7.95 16.05
N GLY A 142 -20.93 -6.94 15.57
CA GLY A 142 -21.47 -5.86 16.39
C GLY A 142 -20.42 -4.82 16.82
N ILE A 143 -19.13 -5.02 16.53
CA ILE A 143 -18.07 -4.02 16.78
C ILE A 143 -18.40 -2.76 15.95
N PRO A 144 -18.21 -1.54 16.50
CA PRO A 144 -18.47 -0.31 15.75
C PRO A 144 -17.62 -0.23 14.48
N PHE A 145 -18.26 -0.37 13.33
CA PHE A 145 -17.64 -0.42 12.01
C PHE A 145 -18.63 0.07 10.96
N PHE A 146 -18.28 1.11 10.21
CA PHE A 146 -19.11 1.77 9.20
C PHE A 146 -19.07 1.08 7.82
N GLY A 147 -18.69 -0.19 7.78
CA GLY A 147 -18.79 -1.01 6.57
C GLY A 147 -20.23 -1.48 6.27
N PRO A 148 -20.39 -2.49 5.40
CA PRO A 148 -19.34 -3.38 4.89
C PRO A 148 -18.50 -2.76 3.77
N VAL A 149 -17.31 -3.34 3.61
CA VAL A 149 -16.43 -3.16 2.44
C VAL A 149 -16.58 -4.38 1.53
N ALA A 150 -16.50 -4.19 0.22
CA ALA A 150 -16.20 -5.27 -0.72
C ALA A 150 -14.94 -4.95 -1.52
N ALA A 151 -14.40 -5.96 -2.17
CA ALA A 151 -13.20 -5.86 -2.98
C ALA A 151 -13.40 -6.59 -4.31
N SER A 152 -12.63 -6.21 -5.32
CA SER A 152 -12.53 -6.92 -6.59
C SER A 152 -11.11 -6.82 -7.13
N ARG A 153 -10.77 -7.72 -8.04
CA ARG A 153 -9.56 -7.62 -8.87
C ARG A 153 -9.98 -7.36 -10.30
N VAL A 154 -9.28 -6.49 -11.00
CA VAL A 154 -9.56 -6.11 -12.38
C VAL A 154 -8.32 -6.38 -13.24
N GLY A 155 -8.51 -7.20 -14.25
CA GLY A 155 -7.57 -7.40 -15.34
C GLY A 155 -7.92 -6.54 -16.55
N TYR A 156 -6.98 -6.41 -17.49
CA TYR A 156 -7.18 -5.72 -18.76
C TYR A 156 -6.49 -6.47 -19.89
N ALA A 157 -7.26 -7.00 -20.82
CA ALA A 157 -6.75 -7.71 -21.99
C ALA A 157 -7.66 -7.48 -23.20
N ASN A 158 -7.09 -7.42 -24.40
CA ASN A 158 -7.84 -7.20 -25.65
C ASN A 158 -8.76 -5.97 -25.67
N GLY A 159 -8.44 -4.93 -24.89
CA GLY A 159 -9.25 -3.72 -24.79
C GLY A 159 -10.43 -3.81 -23.81
N GLU A 160 -10.55 -4.89 -23.05
CA GLU A 160 -11.68 -5.15 -22.15
C GLU A 160 -11.22 -5.33 -20.69
N TYR A 161 -12.06 -4.87 -19.75
CA TYR A 161 -11.87 -5.13 -18.33
C TYR A 161 -12.39 -6.51 -17.96
N ILE A 162 -11.59 -7.27 -17.19
CA ILE A 162 -11.92 -8.62 -16.75
C ILE A 162 -12.09 -8.60 -15.23
N LEU A 163 -13.27 -9.00 -14.74
CA LEU A 163 -13.55 -9.09 -13.31
C LEU A 163 -12.98 -10.38 -12.70
N ASN A 164 -12.21 -10.23 -11.63
CA ASN A 164 -11.57 -11.29 -10.87
C ASN A 164 -10.86 -12.30 -11.77
N PRO A 165 -9.91 -11.87 -12.63
CA PRO A 165 -9.26 -12.76 -13.57
C PRO A 165 -8.67 -13.98 -12.85
N THR A 166 -8.77 -15.16 -13.46
CA THR A 166 -8.06 -16.34 -12.97
C THR A 166 -6.55 -16.15 -13.07
N ALA A 167 -5.77 -16.99 -12.40
CA ALA A 167 -4.31 -16.97 -12.50
C ALA A 167 -3.81 -17.01 -13.97
N GLU A 168 -4.45 -17.80 -14.83
CA GLU A 168 -4.11 -17.90 -16.26
C GLU A 168 -4.46 -16.62 -17.02
N GLN A 169 -5.66 -16.06 -16.80
CA GLN A 169 -6.07 -14.80 -17.41
C GLN A 169 -5.15 -13.65 -16.98
N LEU A 170 -4.79 -13.60 -15.70
CA LEU A 170 -3.93 -12.56 -15.15
C LEU A 170 -2.50 -12.64 -15.71
N ALA A 171 -1.99 -13.84 -15.98
CA ALA A 171 -0.65 -14.04 -16.57
C ALA A 171 -0.50 -13.39 -17.96
N THR A 172 -1.61 -13.16 -18.67
CA THR A 172 -1.64 -12.50 -19.99
C THR A 172 -2.27 -11.10 -19.93
N SER A 173 -2.65 -10.65 -18.74
CA SER A 173 -3.26 -9.34 -18.52
C SER A 173 -2.21 -8.22 -18.53
N GLN A 174 -2.59 -7.07 -19.06
CA GLN A 174 -1.80 -5.83 -18.98
C GLN A 174 -2.04 -5.08 -17.67
N LEU A 175 -2.98 -5.53 -16.83
CA LEU A 175 -3.34 -4.93 -15.56
C LEU A 175 -3.55 -6.00 -14.48
N ASP A 176 -2.98 -5.77 -13.30
CA ASP A 176 -3.37 -6.43 -12.06
C ASP A 176 -3.76 -5.33 -11.06
N LEU A 177 -5.05 -5.04 -10.94
CA LEU A 177 -5.56 -4.00 -10.06
C LEU A 177 -6.49 -4.61 -9.02
N VAL A 178 -6.14 -4.50 -7.75
CA VAL A 178 -7.04 -4.80 -6.64
C VAL A 178 -7.57 -3.50 -6.07
N LEU A 179 -8.87 -3.45 -5.82
CA LEU A 179 -9.52 -2.33 -5.19
C LEU A 179 -10.54 -2.80 -4.16
N ALA A 180 -10.79 -1.94 -3.18
CA ALA A 180 -11.83 -2.14 -2.18
C ALA A 180 -12.50 -0.83 -1.80
N GLY A 181 -13.78 -0.91 -1.44
CA GLY A 181 -14.57 0.24 -1.10
C GLY A 181 -15.94 -0.11 -0.51
N THR A 182 -16.71 0.94 -0.26
CA THR A 182 -18.10 0.88 0.22
C THR A 182 -19.06 1.09 -0.94
N THR A 183 -20.35 1.20 -0.61
CA THR A 183 -21.39 1.62 -1.57
C THR A 183 -21.12 3.02 -2.12
N GLU A 184 -20.56 3.92 -1.31
CA GLU A 184 -20.34 5.31 -1.69
C GLU A 184 -19.12 5.51 -2.60
N GLY A 185 -18.06 4.73 -2.38
CA GLY A 185 -16.83 4.94 -3.13
C GLY A 185 -15.72 3.96 -2.80
N VAL A 186 -14.62 4.11 -3.52
CA VAL A 186 -13.40 3.33 -3.32
C VAL A 186 -12.66 3.89 -2.10
N LEU A 187 -12.08 2.99 -1.31
CA LEU A 187 -11.24 3.31 -0.16
C LEU A 187 -9.78 2.98 -0.39
N MET A 188 -9.50 1.95 -1.19
CA MET A 188 -8.15 1.46 -1.43
C MET A 188 -8.01 0.95 -2.85
N VAL A 189 -6.88 1.29 -3.49
CA VAL A 189 -6.42 0.71 -4.76
C VAL A 189 -4.96 0.29 -4.62
N GLU A 190 -4.61 -0.83 -5.23
CA GLU A 190 -3.26 -1.35 -5.38
C GLU A 190 -3.11 -1.99 -6.76
N SER A 191 -2.17 -1.53 -7.59
CA SER A 191 -2.03 -2.08 -8.94
C SER A 191 -0.60 -2.21 -9.47
N GLU A 192 -0.47 -3.13 -10.44
CA GLU A 192 0.65 -3.26 -11.37
C GLU A 192 0.07 -3.20 -12.80
N ALA A 193 0.68 -2.43 -13.70
CA ALA A 193 0.18 -2.21 -15.05
C ALA A 193 1.31 -2.14 -16.09
N GLN A 194 1.02 -2.56 -17.32
CA GLN A 194 1.95 -2.50 -18.45
C GLN A 194 1.81 -1.18 -19.22
N GLU A 195 2.26 -0.07 -18.61
CA GLU A 195 2.23 1.28 -19.20
C GLU A 195 0.85 1.69 -19.74
N LEU A 196 -0.22 1.52 -18.93
CA LEU A 196 -1.59 1.87 -19.33
C LEU A 196 -1.91 3.35 -19.09
N SER A 197 -2.80 3.94 -19.90
CA SER A 197 -3.19 5.34 -19.74
C SER A 197 -3.96 5.60 -18.45
N GLU A 198 -3.92 6.83 -17.94
CA GLU A 198 -4.71 7.24 -16.76
C GLU A 198 -6.21 6.98 -16.94
N GLU A 199 -6.73 7.10 -18.17
CA GLU A 199 -8.13 6.79 -18.50
C GLU A 199 -8.46 5.30 -18.31
N ILE A 200 -7.59 4.40 -18.78
CA ILE A 200 -7.78 2.95 -18.60
C ILE A 200 -7.70 2.59 -17.12
N MET A 201 -6.76 3.20 -16.39
CA MET A 201 -6.63 2.97 -14.95
C MET A 201 -7.87 3.42 -14.17
N LEU A 202 -8.40 4.61 -14.46
CA LEU A 202 -9.63 5.13 -13.85
C LEU A 202 -10.86 4.30 -14.24
N GLY A 203 -10.93 3.87 -15.50
CA GLY A 203 -11.98 2.99 -16.00
C GLY A 203 -11.98 1.64 -15.26
N ALA A 204 -10.80 1.05 -15.02
CA ALA A 204 -10.68 -0.18 -14.23
C ALA A 204 -11.17 0.00 -12.78
N VAL A 205 -10.85 1.14 -12.14
CA VAL A 205 -11.34 1.45 -10.78
C VAL A 205 -12.87 1.56 -10.76
N THR A 206 -13.45 2.26 -11.74
CA THR A 206 -14.90 2.44 -11.84
C THR A 206 -15.62 1.13 -12.13
N PHE A 207 -15.09 0.33 -13.06
CA PHE A 207 -15.60 -1.01 -13.39
C PHE A 207 -15.57 -1.93 -12.15
N GLY A 208 -14.46 -1.96 -11.43
CA GLY A 208 -14.29 -2.79 -10.25
C GLY A 208 -15.20 -2.40 -9.08
N HIS A 209 -15.41 -1.09 -8.88
CA HIS A 209 -16.31 -0.56 -7.84
C HIS A 209 -17.76 -0.93 -8.10
N ALA A 210 -18.23 -0.78 -9.34
CA ALA A 210 -19.56 -1.21 -9.75
C ALA A 210 -19.74 -2.72 -9.60
N ALA A 211 -18.70 -3.49 -9.97
CA ALA A 211 -18.75 -4.95 -9.99
C ALA A 211 -18.88 -5.59 -8.60
N PHE A 212 -18.40 -4.96 -7.52
CA PHE A 212 -18.51 -5.52 -6.18
C PHE A 212 -19.76 -5.08 -5.39
N GLN A 213 -20.58 -4.17 -5.93
CA GLN A 213 -21.80 -3.70 -5.24
C GLN A 213 -22.75 -4.85 -4.83
N PRO A 214 -22.98 -5.89 -5.67
CA PRO A 214 -23.79 -7.05 -5.26
C PRO A 214 -23.20 -7.80 -4.06
N VAL A 215 -21.88 -7.77 -3.88
CA VAL A 215 -21.20 -8.41 -2.74
C VAL A 215 -21.49 -7.65 -1.45
N ILE A 216 -21.45 -6.31 -1.48
CA ILE A 216 -21.84 -5.47 -0.32
C ILE A 216 -23.28 -5.80 0.09
N GLN A 217 -24.19 -5.81 -0.87
CA GLN A 217 -25.60 -6.15 -0.62
C GLN A 217 -25.75 -7.55 0.00
N ALA A 218 -25.01 -8.54 -0.49
CA ALA A 218 -25.01 -9.88 0.08
C ALA A 218 -24.49 -9.93 1.54
N ILE A 219 -23.50 -9.10 1.90
CA ILE A 219 -23.01 -9.00 3.28
C ILE A 219 -24.09 -8.38 4.18
N ILE A 220 -24.75 -7.31 3.71
CA ILE A 220 -25.83 -6.64 4.46
C ILE A 220 -26.98 -7.63 4.73
N GLU A 221 -27.46 -8.33 3.70
CA GLU A 221 -28.55 -9.31 3.84
C GLU A 221 -28.18 -10.47 4.79
N LEU A 222 -26.91 -10.90 4.81
CA LEU A 222 -26.44 -11.88 5.79
C LEU A 222 -26.46 -11.29 7.21
N ALA A 223 -26.01 -10.05 7.36
CA ALA A 223 -25.96 -9.35 8.65
C ALA A 223 -27.36 -9.14 9.25
N GLU A 224 -28.36 -8.80 8.44
CA GLU A 224 -29.76 -8.64 8.88
C GLU A 224 -30.32 -9.87 9.62
N HIS A 225 -29.81 -11.07 9.32
CA HIS A 225 -30.26 -12.32 9.92
C HIS A 225 -29.30 -12.89 10.98
N ALA A 226 -28.03 -12.52 10.91
CA ALA A 226 -26.96 -13.23 11.64
C ALA A 226 -26.01 -12.34 12.44
N ALA A 227 -26.09 -11.01 12.31
CA ALA A 227 -25.25 -10.10 13.07
C ALA A 227 -25.60 -10.12 14.56
N LYS A 228 -24.59 -9.90 15.40
CA LYS A 228 -24.79 -9.68 16.83
C LYS A 228 -25.25 -8.25 17.11
N GLU A 229 -25.82 -8.06 18.30
CA GLU A 229 -26.21 -6.75 18.78
C GLU A 229 -25.05 -5.75 18.69
N PRO A 230 -25.27 -4.57 18.06
CA PRO A 230 -24.26 -3.52 17.96
C PRO A 230 -23.77 -3.07 19.33
N TRP A 231 -22.49 -2.77 19.42
CA TRP A 231 -21.92 -2.21 20.64
C TRP A 231 -22.32 -0.73 20.73
N SER A 232 -22.67 -0.28 21.93
CA SER A 232 -22.92 1.14 22.18
C SER A 232 -21.63 1.94 21.93
N ILE A 233 -21.72 2.94 21.06
CA ILE A 233 -20.68 3.96 20.92
C ILE A 233 -20.95 5.01 21.99
N ALA A 234 -19.94 5.36 22.79
CA ALA A 234 -20.08 6.44 23.77
C ALA A 234 -20.30 7.77 23.04
N GLU A 235 -21.32 8.52 23.44
CA GLU A 235 -21.50 9.89 22.95
C GLU A 235 -20.33 10.78 23.40
N VAL A 236 -19.98 11.75 22.54
CA VAL A 236 -18.95 12.74 22.88
C VAL A 236 -19.48 13.59 24.03
N ALA A 237 -18.82 13.53 25.19
CA ALA A 237 -19.22 14.31 26.35
C ALA A 237 -19.21 15.83 26.05
N PRO A 238 -20.18 16.63 26.54
CA PRO A 238 -20.23 18.08 26.32
C PRO A 238 -18.93 18.81 26.74
N GLU A 239 -18.24 18.30 27.75
CA GLU A 239 -16.95 18.79 28.23
C GLU A 239 -15.86 18.75 27.15
N ILE A 240 -15.89 17.76 26.25
CA ILE A 240 -14.95 17.63 25.14
C ILE A 240 -15.20 18.72 24.09
N ALA A 241 -16.47 19.06 23.83
CA ALA A 241 -16.82 20.13 22.90
C ALA A 241 -16.35 21.50 23.43
N ALA A 242 -16.57 21.78 24.72
CA ALA A 242 -16.08 23.00 25.37
C ALA A 242 -14.54 23.09 25.35
N LEU A 243 -13.87 21.97 25.64
CA LEU A 243 -12.40 21.87 25.58
C LEU A 243 -11.88 22.13 24.15
N ARG A 244 -12.55 21.62 23.12
CA ARG A 244 -12.18 21.86 21.71
C ARG A 244 -12.21 23.35 21.38
N THR A 245 -13.28 24.06 21.76
CA THR A 245 -13.39 25.50 21.55
C THR A 245 -12.27 26.25 22.27
N ARG A 246 -12.07 25.96 23.56
CA ARG A 246 -11.04 26.62 24.38
C ARG A 246 -9.63 26.39 23.82
N LEU A 247 -9.32 25.15 23.43
CA LEU A 247 -8.04 24.82 22.80
C LEU A 247 -7.84 25.59 21.49
N GLY A 248 -8.90 25.74 20.69
CA GLY A 248 -8.89 26.53 19.46
C GLY A 248 -8.51 27.99 19.71
N GLU A 249 -9.07 28.63 20.74
CA GLU A 249 -8.73 30.01 21.11
C GLU A 249 -7.26 30.18 21.51
N LEU A 250 -6.71 29.22 22.25
CA LEU A 250 -5.36 29.28 22.78
C LEU A 250 -4.29 28.99 21.71
N ALA A 251 -4.52 27.97 20.88
CA ALA A 251 -3.47 27.40 20.04
C ALA A 251 -3.56 27.83 18.57
N ARG A 252 -4.75 28.16 18.03
CA ARG A 252 -4.93 28.40 16.58
C ARG A 252 -4.01 29.52 16.04
N PRO A 253 -3.88 30.70 16.67
CA PRO A 253 -3.02 31.76 16.14
C PRO A 253 -1.54 31.35 16.11
N GLY A 254 -1.08 30.68 17.18
CA GLY A 254 0.29 30.17 17.28
C GLY A 254 0.57 29.07 16.26
N LEU A 255 -0.39 28.15 16.05
CA LEU A 255 -0.31 27.10 15.02
C LEU A 255 -0.25 27.72 13.62
N ALA A 256 -1.11 28.68 13.31
CA ALA A 256 -1.12 29.35 12.02
C ALA A 256 0.22 30.04 11.71
N ALA A 257 0.88 30.63 12.71
CA ALA A 257 2.22 31.19 12.56
C ALA A 257 3.30 30.11 12.42
N ALA A 258 3.27 29.07 13.27
CA ALA A 258 4.24 27.97 13.22
C ALA A 258 4.23 27.25 11.87
N TYR A 259 3.05 27.07 11.26
CA TYR A 259 2.89 26.45 9.96
C TYR A 259 3.36 27.30 8.77
N GLN A 260 3.78 28.54 8.98
CA GLN A 260 4.49 29.34 7.97
C GLN A 260 5.99 28.99 7.89
N GLU A 261 6.51 28.26 8.87
CA GLU A 261 7.90 27.79 8.86
C GLU A 261 8.09 26.65 7.85
N LYS A 262 8.98 26.88 6.88
CA LYS A 262 9.19 25.96 5.75
C LYS A 262 9.99 24.72 6.14
N LEU A 263 11.05 24.90 6.93
CA LEU A 263 11.91 23.80 7.38
C LEU A 263 11.17 22.92 8.37
N LYS A 264 11.13 21.60 8.09
CA LYS A 264 10.35 20.64 8.90
C LYS A 264 10.70 20.69 10.38
N GLN A 265 11.99 20.67 10.71
CA GLN A 265 12.42 20.62 12.11
C GLN A 265 12.06 21.90 12.87
N VAL A 266 12.29 23.06 12.26
CA VAL A 266 11.97 24.37 12.84
C VAL A 266 10.46 24.49 13.09
N ARG A 267 9.65 24.03 12.14
CA ARG A 267 8.19 23.96 12.28
C ARG A 267 7.77 23.06 13.44
N GLN A 268 8.31 21.85 13.52
CA GLN A 268 7.99 20.92 14.61
C GLN A 268 8.33 21.49 15.99
N ASP A 269 9.46 22.19 16.11
CA ASP A 269 9.86 22.84 17.35
C ASP A 269 8.87 23.97 17.73
N ALA A 270 8.47 24.80 16.76
CA ALA A 270 7.50 25.87 16.96
C ALA A 270 6.10 25.33 17.36
N VAL A 271 5.62 24.28 16.68
CA VAL A 271 4.38 23.58 17.05
C VAL A 271 4.49 23.00 18.48
N GLY A 272 5.66 22.47 18.84
CA GLY A 272 5.95 21.97 20.18
C GLY A 272 5.82 23.03 21.28
N VAL A 273 6.27 24.26 21.02
CA VAL A 273 6.10 25.40 21.93
C VAL A 273 4.62 25.74 22.10
N VAL A 274 3.88 25.91 21.00
CA VAL A 274 2.44 26.23 21.04
C VAL A 274 1.65 25.17 21.81
N LYS A 275 1.97 23.90 21.56
CA LYS A 275 1.37 22.77 22.27
C LYS A 275 1.63 22.82 23.77
N LYS A 276 2.88 23.06 24.16
CA LYS A 276 3.28 23.12 25.57
C LYS A 276 2.55 24.24 26.31
N ASP A 277 2.47 25.42 25.71
CA ASP A 277 1.85 26.60 26.32
C ASP A 277 0.33 26.43 26.44
N ALA A 278 -0.32 25.90 25.39
CA ALA A 278 -1.74 25.59 25.41
C ALA A 278 -2.07 24.54 26.48
N PHE A 279 -1.26 23.48 26.61
CA PHE A 279 -1.52 22.42 27.58
C PHE A 279 -1.26 22.88 29.01
N ALA A 280 -0.22 23.67 29.26
CA ALA A 280 0.01 24.24 30.59
C ALA A 280 -1.17 25.11 31.06
N THR A 281 -1.77 25.88 30.13
CA THR A 281 -2.96 26.68 30.42
C THR A 281 -4.17 25.80 30.72
N LEU A 282 -4.44 24.81 29.87
CA LEU A 282 -5.57 23.89 30.04
C LEU A 282 -5.46 23.04 31.32
N GLU A 283 -4.27 22.58 31.66
CA GLU A 283 -4.00 21.88 32.94
C GLU A 283 -4.26 22.80 34.13
N GLY A 284 -3.86 24.07 34.06
CA GLY A 284 -4.17 25.08 35.08
C GLY A 284 -5.67 25.37 35.21
N GLU A 285 -6.43 25.21 34.13
CA GLU A 285 -7.91 25.31 34.09
C GLU A 285 -8.61 24.00 34.53
N GLY A 286 -7.85 22.93 34.84
CA GLY A 286 -8.38 21.65 35.32
C GLY A 286 -8.85 20.70 34.22
N HIS A 287 -8.49 20.93 32.97
CA HIS A 287 -8.84 20.07 31.84
C HIS A 287 -7.92 18.83 31.70
N SER A 288 -8.42 17.79 31.04
CA SER A 288 -7.65 16.56 30.78
C SER A 288 -6.58 16.76 29.69
N ALA A 289 -5.32 16.57 30.07
CA ALA A 289 -4.19 16.63 29.14
C ALA A 289 -4.27 15.59 28.01
N GLU A 290 -4.79 14.39 28.30
CA GLU A 290 -4.98 13.31 27.32
C GLU A 290 -6.01 13.71 26.24
N GLN A 291 -7.14 14.30 26.65
CA GLN A 291 -8.17 14.77 25.71
C GLN A 291 -7.67 15.98 24.91
N ALA A 292 -6.96 16.92 25.55
CA ALA A 292 -6.34 18.05 24.87
C ALA A 292 -5.33 17.60 23.79
N LYS A 293 -4.56 16.54 24.05
CA LYS A 293 -3.62 15.94 23.08
C LYS A 293 -4.30 15.44 21.81
N LEU A 294 -5.48 14.83 21.94
CA LEU A 294 -6.26 14.36 20.79
C LEU A 294 -6.82 15.53 19.99
N LEU A 295 -7.45 16.49 20.67
CA LEU A 295 -8.06 17.67 20.04
C LEU A 295 -7.03 18.59 19.37
N PHE A 296 -5.80 18.65 19.90
CA PHE A 296 -4.73 19.45 19.29
C PHE A 296 -4.38 18.98 17.88
N LYS A 297 -4.37 17.66 17.65
CA LYS A 297 -4.09 17.08 16.33
C LYS A 297 -5.22 17.38 15.33
N GLU A 298 -6.47 17.41 15.79
CA GLU A 298 -7.60 17.80 14.95
C GLU A 298 -7.53 19.28 14.58
N LEU A 299 -7.18 20.14 15.54
CA LEU A 299 -6.99 21.57 15.32
C LEU A 299 -5.85 21.84 14.33
N GLU A 300 -4.74 21.11 14.44
CA GLU A 300 -3.62 21.16 13.51
C GLU A 300 -4.05 20.83 12.07
N ALA A 301 -4.84 19.78 11.90
CA ALA A 301 -5.42 19.43 10.59
C ALA A 301 -6.30 20.55 10.06
N ASP A 302 -7.22 21.05 10.87
CA ASP A 302 -8.13 22.11 10.46
C ASP A 302 -7.39 23.38 10.02
N VAL A 303 -6.39 23.85 10.79
CA VAL A 303 -5.60 25.04 10.44
C VAL A 303 -4.90 24.90 9.09
N VAL A 304 -4.23 23.77 8.85
CA VAL A 304 -3.52 23.53 7.59
C VAL A 304 -4.50 23.41 6.42
N ARG A 305 -5.58 22.65 6.60
CA ARG A 305 -6.57 22.39 5.55
C ARG A 305 -7.27 23.66 5.11
N THR A 306 -7.75 24.47 6.07
CA THR A 306 -8.37 25.76 5.77
C THR A 306 -7.41 26.69 5.04
N SER A 307 -6.16 26.79 5.50
CA SER A 307 -5.15 27.64 4.86
C SER A 307 -4.91 27.25 3.40
N VAL A 308 -4.76 25.95 3.12
CA VAL A 308 -4.53 25.45 1.75
C VAL A 308 -5.74 25.71 0.85
N LEU A 309 -6.95 25.49 1.35
CA LEU A 309 -8.19 25.70 0.58
C LEU A 309 -8.46 27.19 0.29
N ASP A 310 -8.14 28.08 1.23
CA ASP A 310 -8.43 29.51 1.09
C ASP A 310 -7.37 30.26 0.28
N THR A 311 -6.10 29.85 0.36
CA THR A 311 -4.98 30.56 -0.27
C THR A 311 -4.39 29.86 -1.48
N GLY A 312 -4.57 28.54 -1.61
CA GLY A 312 -3.87 27.72 -2.59
C GLY A 312 -2.37 27.53 -2.30
N LEU A 313 -1.89 28.00 -1.14
CA LEU A 313 -0.50 27.89 -0.71
C LEU A 313 -0.34 26.81 0.35
N ARG A 314 0.75 26.05 0.23
CA ARG A 314 1.09 24.93 1.10
C ARG A 314 2.03 25.34 2.22
N ILE A 315 2.27 24.41 3.14
CA ILE A 315 3.12 24.59 4.33
C ILE A 315 4.53 25.13 3.98
N ASP A 316 5.11 24.64 2.88
CA ASP A 316 6.44 25.08 2.43
C ASP A 316 6.40 26.28 1.46
N GLY A 317 5.22 26.86 1.24
CA GLY A 317 4.99 28.01 0.37
C GLY A 317 4.85 27.68 -1.11
N ARG A 318 4.86 26.40 -1.51
CA ARG A 318 4.54 26.00 -2.89
C ARG A 318 3.05 26.17 -3.19
N ASP A 319 2.74 26.30 -4.47
CA ASP A 319 1.38 26.09 -4.94
C ASP A 319 1.00 24.59 -4.93
N LEU A 320 -0.23 24.30 -5.30
CA LEU A 320 -0.79 22.95 -5.30
C LEU A 320 -0.12 21.99 -6.30
N LYS A 321 0.58 22.51 -7.33
CA LYS A 321 1.07 21.73 -8.48
C LYS A 321 2.59 21.55 -8.50
N THR A 322 3.32 22.44 -7.85
CA THR A 322 4.78 22.51 -7.86
C THR A 322 5.40 21.31 -7.14
N VAL A 323 6.27 20.58 -7.84
CA VAL A 323 7.09 19.50 -7.27
C VAL A 323 8.31 20.13 -6.58
N ARG A 324 8.80 19.54 -5.48
CA ARG A 324 10.02 20.01 -4.80
C ARG A 324 11.23 19.88 -5.72
N GLN A 325 12.29 20.63 -5.41
CA GLN A 325 13.56 20.53 -6.11
C GLN A 325 14.07 19.08 -6.11
N ILE A 326 14.54 18.63 -7.28
CA ILE A 326 15.08 17.28 -7.48
C ILE A 326 16.57 17.39 -7.82
N VAL A 327 17.36 16.51 -7.21
CA VAL A 327 18.75 16.25 -7.58
C VAL A 327 18.90 14.75 -7.73
N SER A 328 19.41 14.33 -8.88
CA SER A 328 19.65 12.92 -9.21
C SER A 328 21.12 12.73 -9.49
N GLU A 329 21.72 11.72 -8.86
CA GLU A 329 23.11 11.33 -9.07
C GLU A 329 23.19 9.83 -9.33
N VAL A 330 24.13 9.38 -10.17
CA VAL A 330 24.38 7.97 -10.49
C VAL A 330 25.85 7.63 -10.30
N GLY A 331 26.18 6.35 -10.07
CA GLY A 331 27.55 5.91 -9.85
C GLY A 331 28.16 6.40 -8.52
N VAL A 332 27.31 6.73 -7.55
CA VAL A 332 27.73 7.27 -6.24
C VAL A 332 28.53 6.28 -5.39
N LEU A 333 28.39 4.97 -5.65
CA LEU A 333 29.18 3.91 -5.02
C LEU A 333 30.09 3.23 -6.06
N PRO A 334 31.42 3.47 -6.06
CA PRO A 334 32.33 3.01 -7.11
C PRO A 334 32.43 1.49 -7.32
N ARG A 335 32.02 0.70 -6.31
CA ARG A 335 32.11 -0.77 -6.32
C ARG A 335 30.78 -1.47 -6.58
N ALA A 336 29.66 -0.75 -6.48
CA ALA A 336 28.35 -1.30 -6.79
C ALA A 336 28.25 -1.62 -8.29
N HIS A 337 27.34 -2.53 -8.68
CA HIS A 337 27.11 -2.78 -10.10
C HIS A 337 26.38 -1.60 -10.73
N GLY A 338 25.42 -1.01 -10.00
CA GLY A 338 24.91 0.33 -10.26
C GLY A 338 24.41 0.97 -8.97
N SER A 339 24.44 2.30 -8.91
CA SER A 339 24.01 3.05 -7.73
C SER A 339 23.44 4.41 -8.11
N SER A 340 22.51 4.91 -7.29
CA SER A 340 21.95 6.25 -7.45
C SER A 340 21.66 6.88 -6.10
N LEU A 341 21.76 8.21 -6.06
CA LEU A 341 21.24 9.02 -4.96
C LEU A 341 20.16 9.93 -5.56
N PHE A 342 18.90 9.63 -5.23
CA PHE A 342 17.78 10.44 -5.66
C PHE A 342 17.27 11.27 -4.48
N THR A 343 17.33 12.59 -4.61
CA THR A 343 16.86 13.54 -3.60
C THR A 343 15.74 14.40 -4.18
N ARG A 344 14.60 14.47 -3.50
CA ARG A 344 13.47 15.36 -3.83
C ARG A 344 13.04 16.10 -2.57
N GLY A 345 13.38 17.39 -2.48
CA GLY A 345 13.28 18.15 -1.23
C GLY A 345 14.00 17.43 -0.09
N GLU A 346 13.31 17.25 1.04
CA GLU A 346 13.81 16.53 2.23
C GLU A 346 13.44 15.02 2.22
N THR A 347 13.35 14.41 1.03
CA THR A 347 13.22 12.96 0.86
C THR A 347 14.34 12.45 -0.02
N GLN A 348 15.12 11.51 0.49
CA GLN A 348 16.29 10.96 -0.18
C GLN A 348 16.33 9.44 -0.11
N ALA A 349 16.65 8.82 -1.24
CA ALA A 349 16.84 7.38 -1.37
C ALA A 349 18.20 7.09 -2.02
N LEU A 350 19.03 6.30 -1.33
CA LEU A 350 20.22 5.68 -1.89
C LEU A 350 19.82 4.29 -2.42
N CYS A 351 19.76 4.14 -3.73
CA CYS A 351 19.42 2.87 -4.37
C CYS A 351 20.66 2.20 -4.94
N VAL A 352 20.83 0.90 -4.68
CA VAL A 352 21.97 0.11 -5.15
C VAL A 352 21.49 -1.14 -5.87
N ALA A 353 21.83 -1.25 -7.15
CA ALA A 353 21.55 -2.40 -7.98
C ALA A 353 22.72 -3.40 -7.95
N THR A 354 22.40 -4.67 -7.78
CA THR A 354 23.33 -5.80 -7.78
C THR A 354 22.84 -6.87 -8.75
N LEU A 355 23.68 -7.17 -9.73
CA LEU A 355 23.49 -8.26 -10.70
C LEU A 355 24.08 -9.58 -10.21
N GLY A 356 23.33 -10.66 -10.37
CA GLY A 356 23.69 -12.03 -9.99
C GLY A 356 23.34 -13.06 -11.06
N THR A 357 23.57 -14.33 -10.73
CA THR A 357 23.33 -15.49 -11.59
C THR A 357 22.04 -16.22 -11.19
N GLY A 358 21.69 -17.31 -11.89
CA GLY A 358 20.57 -18.18 -11.52
C GLY A 358 20.65 -18.83 -10.13
N GLN A 359 21.84 -18.86 -9.49
CA GLN A 359 21.99 -19.32 -8.10
C GLN A 359 21.53 -18.26 -7.08
N ASP A 360 21.49 -17.00 -7.48
CA ASP A 360 21.10 -15.87 -6.64
C ASP A 360 19.58 -15.60 -6.68
N GLU A 361 18.83 -16.35 -7.49
CA GLU A 361 17.37 -16.25 -7.57
C GLU A 361 16.71 -16.64 -6.24
N GLN A 362 15.69 -15.89 -5.85
CA GLN A 362 14.94 -16.17 -4.65
C GLN A 362 13.91 -17.27 -4.91
N ILE A 363 14.00 -18.37 -4.17
CA ILE A 363 12.97 -19.41 -4.20
C ILE A 363 11.79 -18.95 -3.34
N ILE A 364 10.62 -18.86 -3.95
CA ILE A 364 9.35 -18.55 -3.30
C ILE A 364 8.52 -19.82 -3.22
N ASP A 365 8.35 -20.35 -2.01
CA ASP A 365 7.44 -21.46 -1.71
C ASP A 365 6.02 -20.90 -1.48
N ALA A 366 5.22 -20.87 -2.56
CA ALA A 366 3.86 -20.33 -2.53
C ALA A 366 2.81 -21.45 -2.61
N LEU A 367 1.55 -21.15 -2.24
CA LEU A 367 0.45 -22.10 -2.34
C LEU A 367 0.28 -22.62 -3.78
N GLU A 368 0.45 -21.76 -4.77
CA GLU A 368 0.31 -22.07 -6.20
C GLU A 368 1.45 -22.96 -6.71
N GLY A 369 2.61 -22.93 -6.06
CA GLY A 369 3.80 -23.64 -6.53
C GLY A 369 5.09 -22.97 -6.07
N GLU A 370 6.17 -23.73 -6.12
CA GLU A 370 7.50 -23.14 -6.01
C GLU A 370 7.78 -22.33 -7.29
N ARG A 371 8.21 -21.08 -7.13
CA ARG A 371 8.70 -20.25 -8.24
C ARG A 371 10.02 -19.61 -7.87
N ARG A 372 10.77 -19.20 -8.90
CA ARG A 372 12.03 -18.47 -8.74
C ARG A 372 11.85 -17.03 -9.16
N GLU A 373 12.04 -16.13 -8.21
CA GLU A 373 12.03 -14.70 -8.44
C GLU A 373 13.44 -14.23 -8.81
N HIS A 374 13.55 -13.52 -9.92
CA HIS A 374 14.81 -13.04 -10.46
C HIS A 374 14.93 -11.51 -10.36
N PHE A 375 13.88 -10.81 -9.96
CA PHE A 375 13.95 -9.40 -9.56
C PHE A 375 13.54 -9.25 -8.10
N MET A 376 14.40 -8.66 -7.28
CA MET A 376 14.12 -8.39 -5.87
C MET A 376 14.31 -6.90 -5.59
N LEU A 377 13.36 -6.29 -4.90
CA LEU A 377 13.47 -4.92 -4.43
C LEU A 377 13.25 -4.89 -2.93
N HIS A 378 14.31 -4.60 -2.18
CA HIS A 378 14.26 -4.45 -0.73
C HIS A 378 14.31 -2.98 -0.36
N TYR A 379 13.38 -2.56 0.47
CA TYR A 379 13.23 -1.19 0.94
C TYR A 379 13.48 -1.16 2.45
N ASN A 380 14.31 -0.23 2.90
CA ASN A 380 14.66 -0.03 4.30
C ASN A 380 14.34 1.40 4.73
N PHE A 381 13.73 1.57 5.91
CA PHE A 381 13.37 2.87 6.46
C PHE A 381 13.98 3.05 7.85
N PRO A 382 15.27 3.36 7.94
CA PRO A 382 15.95 3.51 9.23
C PRO A 382 15.45 4.77 9.97
N PRO A 383 15.41 4.76 11.31
CA PRO A 383 14.79 5.82 12.10
C PRO A 383 15.52 7.17 11.97
N TYR A 384 16.82 7.15 11.65
CA TYR A 384 17.57 8.39 11.40
C TYR A 384 17.03 9.17 10.19
N SER A 385 16.34 8.52 9.25
CA SER A 385 15.80 9.20 8.07
C SER A 385 14.68 10.21 8.41
N VAL A 386 14.11 10.09 9.61
CA VAL A 386 13.12 11.03 10.14
C VAL A 386 13.65 11.79 11.36
N GLY A 387 14.94 11.69 11.67
CA GLY A 387 15.56 12.35 12.82
C GLY A 387 15.26 11.69 14.16
N GLU A 388 14.79 10.44 14.18
CA GLU A 388 14.41 9.72 15.40
C GLU A 388 15.44 8.64 15.77
N ALA A 389 15.51 8.31 17.07
CA ALA A 389 16.16 7.09 17.53
C ALA A 389 15.11 5.97 17.64
N GLY A 390 15.44 4.78 17.16
CA GLY A 390 14.50 3.66 17.13
C GLY A 390 15.19 2.31 17.06
N ARG A 391 14.39 1.25 17.24
CA ARG A 391 14.88 -0.13 17.13
C ARG A 391 15.23 -0.44 15.68
N MET A 392 16.49 -0.81 15.43
CA MET A 392 16.92 -1.42 14.17
C MET A 392 16.59 -2.91 14.17
N GLY A 393 16.25 -3.49 13.02
CA GLY A 393 15.96 -4.91 12.92
C GLY A 393 15.42 -5.36 11.57
N SER A 394 14.73 -6.50 11.59
CA SER A 394 14.07 -7.07 10.42
C SER A 394 12.98 -6.12 9.89
N PRO A 395 12.76 -6.09 8.56
CA PRO A 395 11.80 -5.18 7.95
C PRO A 395 10.39 -5.42 8.49
N GLY A 396 9.72 -4.32 8.82
CA GLY A 396 8.32 -4.29 9.24
C GLY A 396 7.36 -4.37 8.05
N ARG A 397 6.06 -4.41 8.36
CA ARG A 397 5.00 -4.47 7.33
C ARG A 397 5.07 -3.30 6.34
N ARG A 398 5.33 -2.08 6.82
CA ARG A 398 5.39 -0.88 5.98
C ARG A 398 6.54 -0.94 4.98
N GLU A 399 7.71 -1.40 5.41
CA GLU A 399 8.90 -1.53 4.57
C GLU A 399 8.67 -2.55 3.45
N ILE A 400 8.11 -3.72 3.79
CA ILE A 400 7.73 -4.74 2.80
C ILE A 400 6.69 -4.18 1.81
N GLY A 401 5.67 -3.47 2.31
CA GLY A 401 4.64 -2.85 1.46
C GLY A 401 5.18 -1.80 0.50
N HIS A 402 6.04 -0.89 0.98
CA HIS A 402 6.67 0.13 0.14
C HIS A 402 7.64 -0.47 -0.87
N GLY A 403 8.42 -1.49 -0.47
CA GLY A 403 9.26 -2.26 -1.37
C GLY A 403 8.43 -2.91 -2.48
N LYS A 404 7.29 -3.51 -2.14
CA LYS A 404 6.41 -4.11 -3.15
C LYS A 404 5.76 -3.10 -4.08
N LEU A 405 5.35 -1.94 -3.57
CA LEU A 405 4.86 -0.85 -4.42
C LEU A 405 5.91 -0.43 -5.45
N ALA A 406 7.16 -0.21 -5.01
CA ALA A 406 8.23 0.15 -5.92
C ALA A 406 8.58 -0.99 -6.90
N TYR A 407 8.51 -2.24 -6.44
CA TYR A 407 8.68 -3.43 -7.26
C TYR A 407 7.65 -3.46 -8.40
N ARG A 408 6.36 -3.30 -8.08
CA ARG A 408 5.24 -3.25 -9.05
C ARG A 408 5.40 -2.10 -10.05
N ALA A 409 5.94 -0.97 -9.61
CA ALA A 409 6.18 0.17 -10.50
C ALA A 409 7.30 -0.07 -11.53
N VAL A 410 8.35 -0.81 -11.16
CA VAL A 410 9.54 -1.01 -12.02
C VAL A 410 9.46 -2.29 -12.83
N ARG A 411 8.87 -3.35 -12.31
CA ARG A 411 8.78 -4.67 -12.97
C ARG A 411 8.26 -4.61 -14.43
N PRO A 412 7.23 -3.82 -14.77
CA PRO A 412 6.68 -3.79 -16.12
C PRO A 412 7.65 -3.29 -17.21
N VAL A 413 8.70 -2.57 -16.83
CA VAL A 413 9.72 -2.04 -17.77
C VAL A 413 11.02 -2.82 -17.74
N LEU A 414 11.10 -3.89 -16.95
CA LEU A 414 12.28 -4.75 -16.92
C LEU A 414 12.42 -5.54 -18.24
N PRO A 415 13.66 -5.81 -18.67
CA PRO A 415 13.88 -6.74 -19.77
C PRO A 415 13.41 -8.15 -19.40
N SER A 416 13.06 -8.94 -20.41
CA SER A 416 12.83 -10.37 -20.20
C SER A 416 14.12 -11.06 -19.75
N LYS A 417 13.98 -12.18 -19.04
CA LYS A 417 15.12 -13.00 -18.61
C LYS A 417 15.99 -13.48 -19.78
N ASP A 418 15.40 -13.71 -20.95
CA ASP A 418 16.15 -14.11 -22.14
C ASP A 418 16.98 -12.96 -22.73
N ALA A 419 16.45 -11.73 -22.66
CA ALA A 419 17.14 -10.53 -23.16
C ALA A 419 18.24 -10.05 -22.21
N PHE A 420 18.04 -10.22 -20.89
CA PHE A 420 19.02 -9.86 -19.87
C PHE A 420 19.05 -10.94 -18.79
N PRO A 421 19.90 -11.98 -18.95
CA PRO A 421 19.88 -13.22 -18.15
C PRO A 421 20.51 -13.09 -16.76
N TYR A 422 20.22 -11.97 -16.08
CA TYR A 422 20.71 -11.69 -14.74
C TYR A 422 19.59 -11.77 -13.72
N THR A 423 19.95 -12.24 -12.54
CA THR A 423 19.20 -11.94 -11.33
C THR A 423 19.50 -10.50 -10.92
N MET A 424 18.49 -9.72 -10.57
CA MET A 424 18.60 -8.31 -10.22
C MET A 424 18.10 -8.10 -8.79
N ARG A 425 18.95 -7.61 -7.91
CA ARG A 425 18.57 -7.15 -6.57
C ARG A 425 18.81 -5.65 -6.46
N VAL A 426 17.77 -4.92 -6.08
CA VAL A 426 17.89 -3.50 -5.71
C VAL A 426 17.60 -3.36 -4.23
N VAL A 427 18.46 -2.62 -3.53
CA VAL A 427 18.22 -2.19 -2.15
C VAL A 427 18.08 -0.68 -2.15
N SER A 428 16.98 -0.18 -1.57
CA SER A 428 16.73 1.23 -1.35
C SER A 428 16.87 1.53 0.14
N GLU A 429 17.89 2.32 0.47
CA GLU A 429 18.12 2.86 1.81
C GLU A 429 17.58 4.29 1.85
N ILE A 430 16.52 4.50 2.62
CA ILE A 430 15.97 5.84 2.81
C ILE A 430 16.84 6.59 3.80
N THR A 431 17.46 7.68 3.36
CA THR A 431 18.38 8.47 4.16
C THR A 431 17.73 9.73 4.73
N GLU A 432 16.70 10.24 4.06
CA GLU A 432 15.87 11.36 4.52
C GLU A 432 14.40 11.11 4.12
N SER A 433 13.45 11.52 4.96
CA SER A 433 12.02 11.40 4.62
C SER A 433 11.17 12.55 5.15
N ASN A 434 10.62 13.31 4.21
CA ASN A 434 9.54 14.25 4.43
C ASN A 434 8.48 14.15 3.33
N GLY A 435 8.19 12.94 2.86
CA GLY A 435 7.15 12.69 1.85
C GLY A 435 7.53 11.56 0.90
N SER A 436 6.65 10.56 0.78
CA SER A 436 6.72 9.40 -0.12
C SER A 436 8.12 8.94 -0.55
N SER A 437 8.88 8.41 0.41
CA SER A 437 10.13 7.69 0.16
C SER A 437 9.96 6.46 -0.73
N SER A 438 8.75 5.88 -0.82
CA SER A 438 8.44 4.82 -1.79
C SER A 438 8.55 5.29 -3.24
N MET A 439 8.14 6.54 -3.53
CA MET A 439 8.28 7.09 -4.88
C MET A 439 9.71 7.53 -5.18
N ALA A 440 10.45 8.03 -4.19
CA ALA A 440 11.89 8.23 -4.30
C ALA A 440 12.62 6.92 -4.60
N THR A 441 12.16 5.81 -4.01
CA THR A 441 12.68 4.46 -4.28
C THR A 441 12.45 4.04 -5.73
N VAL A 442 11.28 4.31 -6.31
CA VAL A 442 11.01 4.02 -7.74
C VAL A 442 12.00 4.78 -8.63
N CYS A 443 12.13 6.09 -8.43
CA CYS A 443 13.02 6.94 -9.21
C CYS A 443 14.49 6.49 -9.07
N GLY A 444 14.95 6.30 -7.82
CA GLY A 444 16.30 5.82 -7.54
C GLY A 444 16.56 4.42 -8.11
N THR A 445 15.57 3.52 -8.04
CA THR A 445 15.67 2.18 -8.63
C THR A 445 15.87 2.26 -10.14
N SER A 446 15.04 3.04 -10.84
CA SER A 446 15.17 3.24 -12.29
C SER A 446 16.57 3.74 -12.65
N LEU A 447 17.09 4.75 -11.92
CA LEU A 447 18.43 5.29 -12.13
C LEU A 447 19.53 4.25 -11.85
N SER A 448 19.42 3.50 -10.76
CA SER A 448 20.43 2.51 -10.36
C SER A 448 20.50 1.31 -11.31
N LEU A 449 19.36 0.89 -11.89
CA LEU A 449 19.30 -0.17 -12.90
C LEU A 449 19.91 0.31 -14.23
N MET A 450 19.60 1.53 -14.65
CA MET A 450 20.23 2.16 -15.81
C MET A 450 21.76 2.29 -15.62
N ASP A 451 22.19 2.73 -14.44
CA ASP A 451 23.61 2.81 -14.08
C ASP A 451 24.29 1.42 -14.05
N ALA A 452 23.55 0.36 -13.71
CA ALA A 452 24.04 -1.02 -13.74
C ALA A 452 24.13 -1.64 -15.14
N GLY A 453 23.72 -0.91 -16.19
CA GLY A 453 23.66 -1.42 -17.56
C GLY A 453 22.49 -2.36 -17.82
N VAL A 454 21.44 -2.31 -17.01
CA VAL A 454 20.20 -3.05 -17.27
C VAL A 454 19.47 -2.36 -18.42
N PRO A 455 19.11 -3.09 -19.50
CA PRO A 455 18.39 -2.54 -20.64
C PRO A 455 16.90 -2.40 -20.30
N LEU A 456 16.56 -1.42 -19.45
CA LEU A 456 15.17 -1.06 -19.19
C LEU A 456 14.48 -0.63 -20.49
N LEU A 457 13.21 -1.02 -20.63
CA LEU A 457 12.38 -0.58 -21.77
C LEU A 457 12.29 0.95 -21.80
N ARG A 458 12.00 1.57 -20.65
CA ARG A 458 11.95 3.02 -20.42
C ARG A 458 12.25 3.34 -18.95
N PRO A 459 12.73 4.56 -18.62
CA PRO A 459 12.82 5.02 -17.25
C PRO A 459 11.42 5.18 -16.62
N VAL A 460 11.33 4.96 -15.31
CA VAL A 460 10.09 5.09 -14.54
C VAL A 460 10.29 6.05 -13.37
N ALA A 461 9.34 6.96 -13.20
CA ALA A 461 9.30 7.87 -12.05
C ALA A 461 8.00 7.67 -11.26
N GLY A 462 8.03 8.12 -10.00
CA GLY A 462 6.88 8.10 -9.11
C GLY A 462 6.61 9.47 -8.47
N ILE A 463 5.35 9.79 -8.30
CA ILE A 463 4.89 10.97 -7.54
C ILE A 463 3.86 10.55 -6.49
N ALA A 464 3.89 11.22 -5.35
CA ALA A 464 2.84 11.11 -4.34
C ALA A 464 1.99 12.36 -4.34
N MET A 465 0.70 12.14 -4.20
CA MET A 465 -0.34 13.11 -4.39
C MET A 465 -1.26 13.09 -3.19
N GLY A 466 -1.84 14.22 -2.85
CA GLY A 466 -2.81 14.36 -1.76
C GLY A 466 -4.09 15.02 -2.22
N LEU A 467 -5.13 14.87 -1.43
CA LEU A 467 -6.39 15.58 -1.59
C LEU A 467 -6.83 16.15 -0.24
N ILE A 468 -7.27 17.39 -0.24
CA ILE A 468 -8.03 18.00 0.86
C ILE A 468 -9.41 18.33 0.31
N LYS A 469 -10.47 17.96 1.02
CA LYS A 469 -11.86 18.17 0.65
C LYS A 469 -12.68 18.63 1.86
N GLU A 470 -13.32 19.79 1.73
CA GLU A 470 -14.21 20.37 2.74
C GLU A 470 -15.43 20.97 2.05
N GLU A 471 -16.64 20.65 2.51
CA GLU A 471 -17.90 21.34 2.13
C GLU A 471 -18.04 21.72 0.65
N GLY A 472 -17.76 20.78 -0.26
CA GLY A 472 -17.88 20.98 -1.71
C GLY A 472 -16.67 21.63 -2.41
N ARG A 473 -15.67 22.09 -1.65
CA ARG A 473 -14.36 22.55 -2.15
C ARG A 473 -13.33 21.42 -2.04
N PHE A 474 -12.34 21.40 -2.94
CA PHE A 474 -11.21 20.48 -2.84
C PHE A 474 -9.93 21.09 -3.40
N ALA A 475 -8.78 20.55 -2.96
CA ALA A 475 -7.45 20.86 -3.46
C ALA A 475 -6.66 19.57 -3.69
N VAL A 476 -6.09 19.41 -4.88
CA VAL A 476 -5.18 18.31 -5.23
C VAL A 476 -3.74 18.79 -5.06
N LEU A 477 -2.96 18.08 -4.25
CA LEU A 477 -1.58 18.43 -3.90
C LEU A 477 -0.60 17.53 -4.65
N SER A 478 0.34 18.12 -5.39
CA SER A 478 1.46 17.42 -6.01
C SER A 478 2.65 17.27 -5.06
N ASP A 479 3.28 16.10 -5.04
CA ASP A 479 4.49 15.84 -4.25
C ASP A 479 4.32 16.24 -2.78
N ILE A 480 3.41 15.52 -2.11
CA ILE A 480 3.02 15.79 -0.73
C ILE A 480 4.15 15.63 0.28
N LEU A 481 4.09 16.46 1.32
CA LEU A 481 4.91 16.38 2.52
C LEU A 481 4.38 15.30 3.48
N GLY A 482 5.18 14.92 4.49
CA GLY A 482 4.72 14.01 5.54
C GLY A 482 3.51 14.55 6.31
N ASP A 483 3.50 15.86 6.58
CA ASP A 483 2.38 16.53 7.26
C ASP A 483 1.11 16.50 6.39
N GLU A 484 1.24 16.74 5.09
CA GLU A 484 0.10 16.77 4.15
C GLU A 484 -0.50 15.38 3.90
N ASP A 485 0.30 14.32 3.97
CA ASP A 485 -0.22 12.93 4.01
C ASP A 485 -1.08 12.76 5.26
N TYR A 486 -0.53 13.06 6.44
CA TYR A 486 -1.23 12.86 7.70
C TYR A 486 -2.56 13.64 7.80
N LEU A 487 -2.61 14.86 7.26
CA LEU A 487 -3.76 15.77 7.36
C LEU A 487 -4.70 15.73 6.14
N GLY A 488 -4.31 15.08 5.05
CA GLY A 488 -5.11 14.93 3.83
C GLY A 488 -6.19 13.84 3.93
N ASP A 489 -7.23 13.96 3.11
CA ASP A 489 -8.35 13.01 3.03
C ASP A 489 -8.07 11.79 2.16
N MET A 490 -7.04 11.90 1.32
CA MET A 490 -6.59 10.85 0.43
C MET A 490 -5.12 11.06 0.16
N ASP A 491 -4.36 9.96 0.21
CA ASP A 491 -3.02 9.87 -0.33
C ASP A 491 -3.00 8.86 -1.47
N PHE A 492 -2.41 9.25 -2.60
CA PHE A 492 -2.21 8.30 -3.69
C PHE A 492 -0.86 8.48 -4.35
N LYS A 493 -0.38 7.38 -4.91
CA LYS A 493 0.97 7.24 -5.44
C LYS A 493 0.82 6.72 -6.85
N VAL A 494 1.37 7.46 -7.80
CA VAL A 494 1.33 7.12 -9.22
C VAL A 494 2.76 6.97 -9.71
N ALA A 495 3.07 5.80 -10.26
CA ALA A 495 4.33 5.54 -10.94
C ALA A 495 4.08 5.11 -12.38
N GLY A 496 5.03 5.43 -13.25
CA GLY A 496 4.89 5.23 -14.67
C GLY A 496 6.05 5.77 -15.46
N SER A 497 6.05 5.44 -16.75
CA SER A 497 6.92 6.07 -17.75
C SER A 497 6.20 7.27 -18.37
N GLU A 498 6.78 7.80 -19.43
CA GLU A 498 6.14 8.75 -20.33
C GLU A 498 4.96 8.17 -21.12
N GLN A 499 4.89 6.84 -21.28
CA GLN A 499 3.84 6.18 -22.08
C GLN A 499 2.60 5.83 -21.26
N GLY A 500 2.75 5.66 -19.95
CA GLY A 500 1.61 5.33 -19.10
C GLY A 500 2.01 4.96 -17.67
N VAL A 501 0.99 4.57 -16.91
CA VAL A 501 1.06 4.16 -15.52
C VAL A 501 1.57 2.72 -15.44
N THR A 502 2.55 2.50 -14.57
CA THR A 502 3.05 1.15 -14.21
C THR A 502 2.57 0.70 -12.85
N SER A 503 2.22 1.61 -11.94
CA SER A 503 1.58 1.28 -10.68
C SER A 503 0.76 2.46 -10.15
N LEU A 504 -0.42 2.14 -9.61
CA LEU A 504 -1.30 3.08 -8.91
C LEU A 504 -1.64 2.50 -7.54
N GLN A 505 -1.36 3.27 -6.49
CA GLN A 505 -1.78 2.96 -5.13
C GLN A 505 -2.58 4.12 -4.59
N MET A 506 -3.77 3.87 -4.03
CA MET A 506 -4.63 4.89 -3.45
C MET A 506 -5.09 4.45 -2.07
N ASP A 507 -5.09 5.36 -1.11
CA ASP A 507 -5.64 5.21 0.23
C ASP A 507 -6.53 6.44 0.51
N ILE A 508 -7.81 6.20 0.73
CA ILE A 508 -8.82 7.25 0.94
C ILE A 508 -9.32 7.11 2.38
N LYS A 509 -9.23 8.21 3.13
CA LYS A 509 -9.53 8.29 4.57
C LYS A 509 -10.96 8.79 4.85
N ILE A 510 -11.61 9.35 3.83
CA ILE A 510 -13.03 9.77 3.87
C ILE A 510 -13.92 8.72 3.17
N THR A 511 -15.25 8.87 3.27
CA THR A 511 -16.17 7.84 2.78
C THR A 511 -16.12 7.63 1.26
N SER A 512 -15.89 8.68 0.48
CA SER A 512 -15.77 8.58 -0.97
C SER A 512 -15.12 9.81 -1.63
N ILE A 513 -14.60 9.59 -2.85
CA ILE A 513 -14.20 10.62 -3.81
C ILE A 513 -14.90 10.35 -5.15
N THR A 514 -15.26 11.40 -5.88
CA THR A 514 -15.94 11.23 -7.17
C THR A 514 -14.94 10.88 -8.28
N PRO A 515 -15.38 10.20 -9.35
CA PRO A 515 -14.54 9.95 -10.53
C PRO A 515 -13.94 11.22 -11.14
N ASP A 516 -14.66 12.34 -11.11
CA ASP A 516 -14.16 13.63 -11.63
C ASP A 516 -12.97 14.15 -10.82
N ILE A 517 -13.01 14.03 -9.48
CA ILE A 517 -11.87 14.39 -8.62
C ILE A 517 -10.68 13.48 -8.93
N MET A 518 -10.91 12.17 -9.08
CA MET A 518 -9.85 11.22 -9.45
C MET A 518 -9.20 11.56 -10.79
N LYS A 519 -10.00 11.96 -11.79
CA LYS A 519 -9.50 12.37 -13.11
C LYS A 519 -8.56 13.57 -13.01
N VAL A 520 -9.00 14.64 -12.34
CA VAL A 520 -8.16 15.83 -12.11
C VAL A 520 -6.86 15.45 -11.38
N ALA A 521 -6.98 14.56 -10.39
CA ALA A 521 -5.85 14.14 -9.59
C ALA A 521 -4.83 13.32 -10.41
N LEU A 522 -5.29 12.41 -11.26
CA LEU A 522 -4.43 11.61 -12.15
C LEU A 522 -3.77 12.46 -13.24
N GLU A 523 -4.48 13.42 -13.83
CA GLU A 523 -3.91 14.35 -14.81
C GLU A 523 -2.78 15.19 -14.19
N GLN A 524 -2.99 15.75 -13.00
CA GLN A 524 -1.96 16.49 -12.27
C GLN A 524 -0.78 15.59 -11.86
N ALA A 525 -1.05 14.33 -11.49
CA ALA A 525 -0.01 13.35 -11.19
C ALA A 525 0.83 13.00 -12.42
N ARG A 526 0.21 12.88 -13.60
CA ARG A 526 0.93 12.67 -14.86
C ARG A 526 1.91 13.81 -15.12
N ASP A 527 1.45 15.06 -15.05
CA ASP A 527 2.29 16.22 -15.31
C ASP A 527 3.49 16.28 -14.33
N GLY A 528 3.24 16.00 -13.04
CA GLY A 528 4.30 15.90 -12.03
C GLY A 528 5.27 14.75 -12.28
N ARG A 529 4.78 13.58 -12.72
CA ARG A 529 5.60 12.41 -13.07
C ARG A 529 6.52 12.71 -14.26
N ILE A 530 6.00 13.34 -15.32
CA ILE A 530 6.79 13.74 -16.49
C ILE A 530 7.86 14.76 -16.11
N HIS A 531 7.54 15.72 -15.25
CA HIS A 531 8.54 16.65 -14.72
C HIS A 531 9.66 15.92 -13.97
N ILE A 532 9.33 14.96 -13.10
CA ILE A 532 10.32 14.17 -12.36
C ILE A 532 11.22 13.35 -13.30
N LEU A 533 10.64 12.72 -14.34
CA LEU A 533 11.41 12.01 -15.37
C LEU A 533 12.41 12.94 -16.06
N ALA A 534 12.01 14.17 -16.39
CA ALA A 534 12.89 15.15 -17.01
C ALA A 534 14.06 15.56 -16.09
N GLU A 535 13.83 15.68 -14.78
CA GLU A 535 14.89 15.93 -13.79
C GLU A 535 15.83 14.72 -13.64
N MET A 536 15.29 13.49 -13.64
CA MET A 536 16.10 12.27 -13.61
C MET A 536 17.01 12.13 -14.83
N ALA A 537 16.51 12.48 -16.02
CA ALA A 537 17.25 12.39 -17.28
C ALA A 537 18.51 13.28 -17.33
N LYS A 538 18.60 14.29 -16.45
CA LYS A 538 19.79 15.13 -16.30
C LYS A 538 20.97 14.38 -15.70
N ALA A 539 20.72 13.32 -14.93
CA ALA A 539 21.77 12.47 -14.34
C ALA A 539 22.24 11.38 -15.31
N ILE A 540 21.30 10.78 -16.06
CA ILE A 540 21.57 9.71 -17.02
C ILE A 540 20.47 9.68 -18.08
N GLN A 541 20.84 9.83 -19.36
CA GLN A 541 19.88 9.91 -20.48
C GLN A 541 19.40 8.52 -20.97
N GLY A 542 20.16 7.46 -20.67
CA GLY A 542 19.89 6.09 -21.08
C GLY A 542 20.74 5.11 -20.28
N GLY A 543 20.36 3.82 -20.25
CA GLY A 543 21.15 2.79 -19.57
C GLY A 543 22.59 2.74 -20.08
N ARG A 544 23.55 2.39 -19.21
CA ARG A 544 24.93 2.15 -19.64
C ARG A 544 24.96 1.01 -20.68
N ALA A 545 25.84 1.13 -21.66
CA ALA A 545 25.95 0.17 -22.75
C ALA A 545 26.40 -1.23 -22.28
N ASP A 546 27.21 -1.28 -21.22
CA ASP A 546 27.74 -2.50 -20.62
C ASP A 546 27.49 -2.51 -19.11
N VAL A 547 27.42 -3.71 -18.55
CA VAL A 547 27.42 -3.92 -17.09
C VAL A 547 28.78 -3.52 -16.49
N ALA A 548 28.77 -3.13 -15.20
CA ALA A 548 30.00 -2.77 -14.49
C ALA A 548 31.06 -3.87 -14.54
N ALA A 549 32.34 -3.50 -14.53
CA ALA A 549 33.45 -4.47 -14.54
C ALA A 549 33.48 -5.39 -13.29
N THR A 550 32.80 -4.98 -12.21
CA THR A 550 32.62 -5.76 -10.97
C THR A 550 31.45 -6.74 -11.04
N ALA A 551 30.56 -6.59 -12.02
CA ALA A 551 29.43 -7.49 -12.21
C ALA A 551 29.85 -8.83 -12.84
N PRO A 552 29.16 -9.94 -12.54
CA PRO A 552 29.36 -11.18 -13.29
C PRO A 552 29.09 -10.94 -14.78
N ARG A 553 29.83 -11.63 -15.66
CA ARG A 553 29.58 -11.61 -17.10
C ARG A 553 28.90 -12.90 -17.51
N ILE A 554 27.69 -12.80 -18.04
CA ILE A 554 26.92 -13.93 -18.54
C ILE A 554 26.97 -13.95 -20.05
N THR A 555 27.39 -15.08 -20.62
CA THR A 555 27.38 -15.33 -22.08
C THR A 555 26.37 -16.42 -22.38
N VAL A 556 25.42 -16.13 -23.27
CA VAL A 556 24.41 -17.08 -23.72
C VAL A 556 24.86 -17.69 -25.04
N ILE A 557 24.94 -19.02 -25.10
CA ILE A 557 25.28 -19.78 -26.29
C ILE A 557 24.14 -20.75 -26.58
N THR A 558 23.55 -20.65 -27.77
CA THR A 558 22.52 -21.58 -28.22
C THR A 558 23.16 -22.81 -28.85
N VAL A 559 22.79 -24.00 -28.38
CA VAL A 559 23.25 -25.28 -28.93
C VAL A 559 22.09 -26.04 -29.60
N PRO A 560 22.35 -26.84 -30.65
CA PRO A 560 21.35 -27.71 -31.25
C PRO A 560 20.72 -28.66 -30.22
N LYS A 561 19.40 -28.89 -30.32
CA LYS A 561 18.66 -29.72 -29.33
C LYS A 561 19.17 -31.17 -29.26
N ASP A 562 19.65 -31.72 -30.39
CA ASP A 562 20.25 -33.05 -30.47
C ASP A 562 21.61 -33.14 -29.74
N LYS A 563 22.28 -32.01 -29.52
CA LYS A 563 23.57 -31.90 -28.81
C LYS A 563 23.47 -31.71 -27.31
N ILE A 564 22.26 -31.59 -26.74
CA ILE A 564 22.05 -31.45 -25.29
C ILE A 564 22.71 -32.62 -24.52
N ARG A 565 22.64 -33.84 -25.04
CA ARG A 565 23.24 -35.02 -24.41
C ARG A 565 24.76 -34.95 -24.35
N ASP A 566 25.39 -34.38 -25.37
CA ASP A 566 26.85 -34.23 -25.46
C ASP A 566 27.35 -33.20 -24.44
N VAL A 567 26.60 -32.11 -24.23
CA VAL A 567 26.93 -31.03 -23.27
C VAL A 567 26.71 -31.48 -21.82
N ILE A 568 25.60 -32.17 -21.53
CA ILE A 568 25.30 -32.64 -20.17
C ILE A 568 26.17 -33.86 -19.80
N GLY A 569 26.34 -34.79 -20.74
CA GLY A 569 26.97 -36.09 -20.53
C GLY A 569 26.14 -37.05 -19.68
N THR A 570 26.58 -38.30 -19.57
CA THR A 570 25.89 -39.32 -18.78
C THR A 570 25.83 -38.90 -17.30
N GLY A 571 24.61 -38.75 -16.76
CA GLY A 571 24.39 -38.36 -15.36
C GLY A 571 24.94 -36.98 -14.99
N GLY A 572 25.10 -36.06 -15.97
CA GLY A 572 25.65 -34.73 -15.71
C GLY A 572 27.16 -34.72 -15.43
N LYS A 573 27.92 -35.69 -15.96
CA LYS A 573 29.37 -35.79 -15.75
C LYS A 573 30.16 -34.70 -16.49
N VAL A 574 29.68 -34.23 -17.64
CA VAL A 574 30.42 -33.27 -18.48
C VAL A 574 30.14 -31.82 -18.07
N ILE A 575 28.93 -31.56 -17.57
CA ILE A 575 28.49 -30.21 -17.14
C ILE A 575 28.91 -29.82 -15.72
N ARG A 576 29.27 -30.81 -14.87
CA ARG A 576 29.84 -30.59 -13.54
C ARG A 576 31.35 -30.46 -13.65
#